data_AF-A0A450W6U8-F1
#
_entry.id   AF-A0A450W6U8-F1
#
_cell.length_a   1.000
_cell.length_b   1.000
_cell.length_c   1.000
_cell.angle_alpha   90.00
_cell.angle_beta   90.00
_cell.angle_gamma   90.00
#
_symmetry.space_group_name_H-M   'P 1'
#
loop_
_entity.id
_entity.type
_entity.pdbx_description
1 polymer ?
#
loop_
_entity_poly.entity_id
_entity_poly.type
_entity_poly.pdbx_seq_one_letter_code
_entity_poly.pdbx_strand_id
1 'polypeptide(L)' 'MANIKLRVIGGSVTHNGKDYRQGDALSIPEADAKRLIELGVCERAKTAKPVEDPPPEETPEENPEEGGQ' A
#
# COMPACT_ATOMS: atom_id res chain seq x y z
N MET A 1 -11.44 -4.25 20.76
CA MET A 1 -10.63 -5.10 19.85
C MET A 1 -10.26 -4.27 18.63
N ALA A 2 -9.00 -4.28 18.22
CA ALA A 2 -8.54 -3.54 17.04
C ALA A 2 -8.69 -4.40 15.77
N ASN A 3 -9.15 -3.78 14.68
CA ASN A 3 -9.13 -4.38 13.35
C ASN A 3 -7.82 -4.05 12.66
N ILE A 4 -7.25 -5.01 11.93
CA ILE A 4 -6.06 -4.79 11.12
C ILE A 4 -6.38 -4.92 9.63
N LYS A 5 -5.70 -4.12 8.82
CA LYS A 5 -5.79 -4.17 7.37
C LYS A 5 -4.81 -5.19 6.83
N LEU A 6 -5.32 -6.14 6.07
CA LEU A 6 -4.59 -7.16 5.35
C LEU A 6 -4.76 -6.99 3.86
N ARG A 7 -3.85 -7.60 3.11
CA ARG A 7 -3.99 -7.81 1.68
C ARG A 7 -4.02 -9.30 1.40
N VAL A 8 -5.01 -9.77 0.62
CA VAL A 8 -5.05 -11.17 0.19
C VAL A 8 -3.93 -11.39 -0.84
N ILE A 9 -3.11 -12.40 -0.62
CA ILE A 9 -2.00 -12.76 -1.50
C ILE A 9 -2.10 -14.19 -2.02
N GLY A 10 -2.87 -15.05 -1.36
CA GLY A 10 -3.14 -16.42 -1.80
C GLY A 10 -4.60 -16.59 -2.23
N GLY A 11 -4.82 -17.14 -3.42
CA GLY A 11 -6.13 -17.59 -3.93
C GLY A 11 -7.29 -16.63 -3.64
N SER A 12 -8.16 -17.03 -2.72
CA SER A 12 -9.33 -16.28 -2.28
C SER A 12 -9.67 -16.56 -0.81
N VAL A 13 -10.21 -15.55 -0.12
CA VAL A 13 -10.68 -15.62 1.27
C VAL A 13 -12.14 -15.23 1.34
N THR A 14 -12.98 -16.06 1.94
CA THR A 14 -14.34 -15.68 2.30
C THR A 14 -14.38 -15.27 3.76
N HIS A 15 -14.81 -14.04 4.04
CA HIS A 15 -14.95 -13.53 5.40
C HIS A 15 -16.24 -12.71 5.54
N ASN A 16 -17.04 -12.99 6.57
CA ASN A 16 -18.35 -12.36 6.79
C ASN A 16 -19.29 -12.43 5.56
N GLY A 17 -19.28 -13.54 4.84
CA GLY A 17 -20.11 -13.73 3.64
C GLY A 17 -19.67 -12.93 2.42
N LYS A 18 -18.51 -12.26 2.48
CA LYS A 18 -17.88 -11.59 1.35
C LYS A 18 -16.63 -12.33 0.92
N ASP A 19 -16.51 -12.53 -0.39
CA ASP A 19 -15.31 -13.08 -1.01
C ASP A 19 -14.30 -11.98 -1.36
N TYR A 20 -13.05 -12.23 -1.00
CA TYR A 20 -11.90 -11.37 -1.26
C TYR A 20 -10.92 -12.16 -2.11
N ARG A 21 -10.44 -11.57 -3.20
CA ARG A 21 -9.51 -12.21 -4.14
C ARG A 21 -8.10 -11.69 -3.90
N GLN A 22 -7.12 -12.37 -4.48
CA GLN A 22 -5.74 -11.89 -4.48
C GLN A 22 -5.66 -10.42 -4.91
N GLY A 23 -5.01 -9.59 -4.09
CA GLY A 23 -4.87 -8.15 -4.25
C GLY A 23 -5.87 -7.32 -3.45
N ASP A 24 -7.01 -7.89 -3.03
CA ASP A 24 -8.03 -7.21 -2.25
C ASP A 24 -7.55 -6.83 -0.86
N ALA A 25 -8.08 -5.69 -0.37
CA ALA A 25 -7.89 -5.25 1.00
C ALA A 25 -8.98 -5.87 1.90
N LEU A 26 -8.54 -6.50 2.99
CA LEU A 26 -9.37 -7.16 3.98
C LEU A 26 -9.17 -6.46 5.34
N SER A 27 -10.24 -6.21 6.08
CA SER A 27 -10.17 -5.60 7.42
C SER A 27 -10.88 -6.48 8.43
N ILE A 28 -10.12 -7.15 9.29
CA ILE A 28 -10.64 -8.17 10.21
C ILE A 28 -9.97 -8.04 11.59
N PRO A 29 -10.52 -8.68 12.64
CA PRO A 29 -9.90 -8.67 13.96
C PRO A 29 -8.48 -9.26 13.93
N GLU A 30 -7.59 -8.73 14.77
CA GLU A 30 -6.19 -9.21 14.83
C GLU A 30 -6.07 -10.72 15.12
N ALA A 31 -6.99 -11.27 15.92
CA ALA A 31 -7.02 -12.70 16.25
C ALA A 31 -7.22 -13.59 15.00
N ASP A 32 -8.19 -13.25 14.15
CA ASP A 32 -8.45 -13.94 12.88
C ASP A 32 -7.34 -13.68 11.86
N ALA A 33 -6.82 -12.45 11.83
CA ALA A 33 -5.78 -12.04 10.92
C ALA A 33 -4.49 -12.83 11.08
N LYS A 34 -4.10 -13.13 12.33
CA LYS A 34 -2.88 -13.90 12.61
C LYS A 34 -2.90 -15.23 11.88
N ARG A 35 -4.03 -15.96 11.94
CA ARG A 35 -4.20 -17.25 11.27
C ARG A 35 -4.08 -17.14 9.76
N LEU A 36 -4.69 -16.12 9.14
CA LEU A 36 -4.60 -15.92 7.68
C LEU A 36 -3.18 -15.56 7.21
N ILE A 37 -2.43 -14.84 8.05
CA ILE A 37 -1.02 -14.51 7.78
C ILE A 37 -0.14 -15.76 7.93
N GLU A 38 -0.31 -16.55 8.99
CA GLU A 38 0.46 -17.78 9.22
C GLU A 38 0.23 -18.82 8.12
N LEU A 39 -0.99 -18.87 7.55
CA LEU A 39 -1.32 -19.72 6.40
C LEU A 39 -0.77 -19.18 5.07
N GLY A 40 -0.18 -17.98 5.04
CA GLY A 40 0.33 -17.34 3.82
C GLY A 40 -0.77 -16.91 2.83
N VAL A 41 -2.02 -16.83 3.28
CA VAL A 41 -3.15 -16.43 2.45
C VAL A 41 -3.28 -14.91 2.39
N CYS A 42 -2.95 -14.23 3.48
CA CYS A 42 -2.96 -12.78 3.60
C CYS A 42 -1.60 -12.26 4.10
N GLU A 43 -1.23 -11.04 3.73
CA GLU A 43 -0.13 -10.30 4.37
C GLU A 43 -0.66 -9.07 5.10
N ARG A 44 0.06 -8.57 6.11
CA ARG A 44 -0.23 -7.25 6.68
C ARG A 44 -0.01 -6.21 5.59
N ALA A 45 -1.06 -5.46 5.23
CA ALA A 45 -0.91 -4.36 4.30
C ALA A 45 0.09 -3.37 4.91
N LYS A 46 1.27 -3.22 4.30
CA LYS A 46 2.18 -2.14 4.67
C LYS A 46 1.40 -0.85 4.44
N THR A 47 1.06 -0.12 5.50
CA THR A 47 0.76 1.30 5.36
C THR A 47 1.93 1.86 4.58
N ALA A 48 1.67 2.28 3.34
CA ALA A 48 2.65 3.00 2.55
C ALA A 48 3.26 4.03 3.51
N LYS A 49 4.60 4.01 3.63
CA LYS A 49 5.29 5.08 4.34
C LYS A 49 4.67 6.39 3.85
N PRO A 50 4.36 7.36 4.73
CA PRO A 50 3.94 8.67 4.25
C PRO A 50 4.95 9.05 3.18
N VAL A 51 4.46 9.28 1.96
CA VAL A 51 5.29 9.77 0.87
C VAL A 51 5.95 11.02 1.42
N GLU A 52 7.24 10.94 1.73
CA GLU A 52 8.06 12.15 1.80
C GLU A 52 7.90 12.77 0.43
N ASP A 53 7.31 13.97 0.43
CA ASP A 53 7.01 14.79 -0.73
C ASP A 53 8.10 14.58 -1.80
N PRO A 54 7.77 14.15 -3.04
CA PRO A 54 8.77 14.18 -4.09
C PRO A 54 9.31 15.63 -4.13
N PRO A 55 10.63 15.86 -4.01
CA PRO A 55 11.14 17.21 -4.09
C PRO A 55 10.62 17.80 -5.42
N PRO A 56 10.08 19.04 -5.39
CA PRO A 56 9.55 19.65 -6.60
C PRO A 56 10.62 19.56 -7.69
N GLU A 57 10.23 19.15 -8.91
CA GLU A 57 11.11 19.16 -10.07
C GLU A 57 11.83 20.51 -10.11
N GLU A 58 13.17 20.49 -9.98
CA GLU A 58 13.98 21.66 -10.24
C GLU A 58 13.69 22.05 -11.70
N THR A 59 12.94 23.13 -11.88
CA THR A 59 12.78 23.77 -13.18
C THR A 59 14.18 24.01 -13.74
N PRO A 60 14.54 23.44 -14.90
CA PRO A 60 15.83 23.74 -15.50
C PRO A 60 15.90 25.24 -15.80
N GLU A 61 16.95 25.89 -15.31
CA GLU A 61 17.29 27.27 -15.63
C GLU A 61 17.64 27.36 -17.14
N GLU A 62 16.64 27.63 -17.99
CA GLU A 62 16.81 28.17 -19.34
C GLU A 62 16.87 29.70 -19.22
N ASN A 63 17.86 30.50 -19.66
CA ASN A 63 19.08 30.35 -20.45
C ASN A 63 19.99 31.58 -20.15
N PRO A 64 21.30 31.51 -20.42
CA PRO A 64 22.17 32.68 -20.48
C PRO A 64 21.86 33.53 -21.72
N GLU A 65 21.41 34.78 -21.55
CA GLU A 65 21.43 35.75 -22.64
C GLU A 65 22.89 36.21 -22.83
N GLU A 66 23.59 35.55 -23.76
CA GLU A 66 24.87 36.04 -24.28
C GLU A 66 24.61 37.27 -25.15
N GLY A 67 24.86 38.45 -24.58
CA GLY A 67 24.80 39.74 -25.28
C GLY A 67 26.11 40.48 -25.12
N GLY A 68 27.03 40.26 -26.05
CA GLY A 68 28.27 41.03 -26.18
C GLY A 68 28.02 42.45 -26.72
N GLN A 69 28.88 43.36 -26.23
CA GLN A 69 29.01 44.82 -26.46
C GLN A 69 28.22 45.73 -25.52
#